data_AF-A0A9W6QEA5-F1
#
_entry.id   AF-A0A9W6QEA5-F1
#
_cell.length_a   1.000
_cell.length_b   1.000
_cell.length_c   1.000
_cell.angle_alpha   90.00
_cell.angle_beta   90.00
_cell.angle_gamma   90.00
#
_symmetry.space_group_name_H-M   'P 1'
#
loop_
_entity.id
_entity.type
_entity.pdbx_description
1 polymer ?
#
loop_
_entity_poly.entity_id
_entity_poly.type
_entity_poly.pdbx_seq_one_letter_code
_entity_poly.pdbx_strand_id
1 'polypeptide(L)'
;MRCAAPCCSAPARPLEDAVHDVFVVAGAAVTRLDDVYGTESADLLAEYGGRRVLVGVKSANNRLPHSLPDKLLKQLNTWPHLTDTEPVDGGILVVNRQSKLPAARRDAELYTDRVFAEALTVPVIGSTCPFGW
;
A
#
# COMPACT_ATOMS: atom_id res chain seq x y z
N MET A 1 12.99 -10.57 -34.23
CA MET A 1 13.07 -11.01 -32.83
C MET A 1 11.72 -10.74 -32.17
N ARG A 2 10.96 -11.80 -31.86
CA ARG A 2 9.67 -11.71 -31.16
C ARG A 2 9.92 -12.20 -29.74
N CYS A 3 9.83 -11.32 -28.75
CA CYS A 3 9.71 -11.74 -27.36
C CYS A 3 8.24 -12.06 -27.10
N ALA A 4 7.90 -13.35 -27.11
CA ALA A 4 6.68 -13.86 -26.52
C ALA A 4 6.95 -14.00 -25.01
N ALA A 5 6.40 -13.09 -24.20
CA ALA A 5 6.34 -13.33 -22.77
C ALA A 5 5.22 -14.36 -22.50
N PRO A 6 5.49 -15.42 -21.73
CA PRO A 6 4.48 -16.42 -21.44
C PRO A 6 3.36 -15.80 -20.60
N CYS A 7 2.14 -16.14 -20.99
CA CYS A 7 0.90 -15.84 -20.28
C CYS A 7 0.89 -16.64 -18.96
N CYS A 8 1.63 -16.17 -17.95
CA CYS A 8 1.49 -16.67 -16.59
C CYS A 8 0.23 -16.07 -16.00
N SER A 9 -0.73 -16.93 -15.67
CA SER A 9 -1.94 -16.61 -14.92
C SER A 9 -1.55 -16.04 -13.55
N ALA A 10 -1.50 -14.71 -13.41
CA ALA A 10 -1.25 -14.06 -12.11
C ALA A 10 -2.53 -14.11 -11.25
N PRO A 11 -2.53 -14.78 -10.09
CA PRO A 11 -3.65 -14.75 -9.17
C PRO A 11 -3.69 -13.40 -8.42
N ALA A 12 -4.86 -12.76 -8.36
CA ALA A 12 -5.33 -11.77 -7.36
C ALA A 12 -4.43 -10.65 -6.77
N ARG A 13 -3.15 -10.46 -7.14
CA ARG A 13 -2.25 -9.45 -6.56
C ARG A 13 -1.52 -8.46 -7.50
N PRO A 14 -1.98 -8.16 -8.75
CA PRO A 14 -1.26 -7.22 -9.63
C PRO A 14 -0.95 -5.84 -9.04
N LEU A 15 -1.78 -5.33 -8.13
CA LEU A 15 -1.55 -4.03 -7.51
C LEU A 15 -0.48 -4.09 -6.41
N GLU A 16 -0.51 -5.13 -5.58
CA GLU A 16 0.50 -5.35 -4.54
C GLU A 16 1.87 -5.58 -5.19
N ASP A 17 1.93 -6.37 -6.26
CA ASP A 17 3.14 -6.60 -7.06
C ASP A 17 3.70 -5.27 -7.61
N ALA A 18 2.84 -4.43 -8.18
CA ALA A 18 3.27 -3.13 -8.70
C ALA A 18 3.78 -2.19 -7.60
N VAL A 19 3.15 -2.19 -6.41
CA VAL A 19 3.62 -1.39 -5.28
C VAL A 19 4.96 -1.92 -4.77
N HIS A 20 5.08 -3.23 -4.58
CA HIS A 20 6.33 -3.90 -4.24
C HIS A 20 7.47 -3.47 -5.19
N ASP A 21 7.26 -3.58 -6.50
CA ASP A 21 8.28 -3.26 -7.50
C ASP A 21 8.71 -1.80 -7.45
N VAL A 22 7.78 -0.86 -7.22
CA VAL A 22 8.12 0.56 -7.06
C VAL A 22 9.01 0.78 -5.84
N PHE A 23 8.69 0.17 -4.69
CA PHE A 23 9.50 0.30 -3.49
C PHE A 23 10.90 -0.32 -3.69
N VAL A 24 10.98 -1.49 -4.34
CA VAL A 24 12.26 -2.14 -4.66
C VAL A 24 13.09 -1.28 -5.62
N VAL A 25 12.49 -0.73 -6.67
CA VAL A 25 13.17 0.18 -7.61
C VAL A 25 13.64 1.45 -6.91
N ALA A 26 12.90 1.94 -5.92
CA ALA A 26 13.30 3.06 -5.07
C ALA A 26 14.44 2.71 -4.08
N GLY A 27 14.88 1.45 -4.03
CA GLY A 27 15.97 0.98 -3.18
C GLY A 27 15.54 0.50 -1.79
N ALA A 28 14.24 0.27 -1.57
CA ALA A 28 13.75 -0.32 -0.33
C ALA A 28 13.91 -1.86 -0.35
N ALA A 29 14.19 -2.45 0.81
CA ALA A 29 13.97 -3.88 1.01
C ALA A 29 12.49 -4.12 1.33
N VAL A 30 11.83 -5.04 0.63
CA VAL A 30 10.40 -5.27 0.76
C VAL A 30 10.11 -6.74 1.04
N THR A 31 9.30 -6.99 2.07
CA THR A 31 8.83 -8.33 2.45
C THR A 31 7.31 -8.41 2.30
N ARG A 32 6.81 -9.50 1.70
CA ARG A 32 5.38 -9.79 1.62
C ARG A 32 4.92 -10.38 2.95
N LEU A 33 3.98 -9.73 3.61
CA LEU A 33 3.52 -10.14 4.94
C LEU A 33 2.31 -11.07 4.87
N ASP A 34 1.50 -10.97 3.82
CA ASP A 34 0.37 -11.87 3.59
C ASP A 34 0.79 -13.35 3.57
N ASP A 35 1.99 -13.63 3.04
CA ASP A 35 2.51 -15.00 2.94
C ASP A 35 3.02 -15.54 4.30
N VAL A 36 3.20 -14.67 5.31
CA VAL A 36 3.76 -15.00 6.63
C VAL A 36 2.70 -14.92 7.74
N TYR A 37 1.90 -13.86 7.75
CA TYR A 37 0.94 -13.54 8.82
C TYR A 37 -0.51 -13.53 8.33
N GLY A 38 -0.76 -13.80 7.05
CA GLY A 38 -2.10 -13.72 6.45
C GLY A 38 -2.72 -12.33 6.60
N THR A 39 -4.05 -12.27 6.69
CA THR A 39 -4.81 -11.02 6.71
C THR A 39 -4.74 -10.23 8.01
N GLU A 40 -4.04 -10.74 9.03
CA GLU A 40 -3.90 -10.06 10.33
C GLU A 40 -2.85 -8.93 10.28
N SER A 41 -1.98 -8.95 9.27
CA SER A 41 -0.97 -7.93 9.03
C SER A 41 -1.32 -7.01 7.85
N ALA A 42 -0.54 -5.95 7.66
CA ALA A 42 -0.52 -5.18 6.43
C ALA A 42 -0.02 -6.05 5.26
N ASP A 43 -0.21 -5.59 4.02
CA ASP A 43 0.11 -6.40 2.84
C ASP A 43 1.66 -6.55 2.67
N LEU A 44 2.44 -5.50 2.93
CA LEU A 44 3.91 -5.49 2.83
C LEU A 44 4.61 -4.86 4.04
N LEU A 45 5.88 -5.23 4.28
CA LEU A 45 6.84 -4.52 5.14
C LEU A 45 7.92 -3.92 4.24
N ALA A 46 8.14 -2.62 4.31
CA ALA A 46 9.18 -1.93 3.56
C ALA A 46 10.23 -1.32 4.49
N GLU A 47 11.50 -1.49 4.16
CA GLU A 47 12.64 -0.87 4.84
C GLU A 47 13.40 0.04 3.88
N TYR A 48 13.54 1.31 4.25
CA TYR A 48 14.31 2.29 3.48
C TYR A 48 15.00 3.28 4.42
N GLY A 49 16.31 3.50 4.22
CA GLY A 49 17.08 4.44 5.04
C GLY A 49 17.05 4.14 6.54
N GLY A 50 17.00 2.85 6.92
CA GLY A 50 16.92 2.39 8.31
C GLY A 50 15.55 2.55 8.97
N ARG A 51 14.52 2.96 8.22
CA ARG A 51 13.14 3.03 8.69
C ARG A 51 12.33 1.86 8.15
N ARG A 52 11.52 1.25 8.99
CA ARG A 52 10.65 0.12 8.68
C ARG A 52 9.19 0.53 8.80
N VAL A 53 8.42 0.31 7.74
CA VAL A 53 7.01 0.72 7.69
C VAL A 53 6.11 -0.40 7.18
N LEU A 54 4.94 -0.53 7.80
CA LEU A 54 3.88 -1.40 7.29
C LEU A 54 3.17 -0.71 6.12
N VAL A 55 3.06 -1.39 4.99
CA VAL A 55 2.42 -0.84 3.79
C VAL A 55 1.13 -1.60 3.53
N GLY A 56 0.02 -0.89 3.70
CA GLY A 56 -1.30 -1.36 3.26
C GLY A 56 -1.52 -1.00 1.80
N VAL A 57 -1.99 -1.94 0.99
CA VAL A 57 -2.31 -1.76 -0.42
C VAL A 57 -3.80 -2.02 -0.64
N LYS A 58 -4.52 -1.02 -1.18
CA LYS A 58 -5.96 -1.13 -1.40
C LYS A 58 -6.37 -0.59 -2.76
N SER A 59 -7.36 -1.23 -3.37
CA SER A 59 -8.01 -0.77 -4.60
C SER A 59 -9.43 -0.31 -4.30
N ALA A 60 -9.83 0.84 -4.86
CA ALA A 60 -11.17 1.38 -4.69
C ALA A 60 -11.68 2.00 -5.99
N ASN A 61 -12.84 1.54 -6.47
CA ASN A 61 -13.48 2.15 -7.64
C ASN A 61 -14.47 3.26 -7.26
N ASN A 62 -14.90 3.30 -6.01
CA ASN A 62 -15.86 4.26 -5.46
C ASN A 62 -15.20 5.11 -4.37
N ARG A 63 -15.99 5.91 -3.65
CA ARG A 63 -15.52 6.68 -2.48
C ARG A 63 -14.77 5.76 -1.51
N LEU A 64 -13.60 6.21 -1.07
CA LEU A 64 -12.78 5.48 -0.11
C LEU A 64 -13.46 5.46 1.26
N PRO A 65 -13.56 4.28 1.90
CA PRO A 65 -14.04 4.20 3.26
C PRO A 65 -13.12 5.02 4.19
N HIS A 66 -13.72 5.77 5.10
CA HIS A 66 -12.97 6.43 6.18
C HIS A 66 -12.36 5.39 7.16
N SER A 67 -12.83 4.14 7.13
CA SER A 67 -12.31 3.04 7.94
C SER A 67 -11.01 2.40 7.41
N LEU A 68 -10.51 2.78 6.23
CA LEU A 68 -9.27 2.20 5.72
C LEU A 68 -8.03 2.61 6.55
N PRO A 69 -7.83 3.89 6.90
CA PRO A 69 -6.80 4.29 7.85
C PRO A 69 -6.91 3.56 9.19
N ASP A 70 -8.12 3.41 9.73
CA ASP A 70 -8.34 2.70 11.01
C ASP A 70 -7.90 1.24 10.97
N LYS A 71 -8.05 0.57 9.81
CA LYS A 71 -7.55 -0.80 9.63
C LYS A 71 -6.04 -0.87 9.70
N LEU A 72 -5.33 0.06 9.06
CA LEU A 72 -3.87 0.12 9.13
C LEU A 72 -3.39 0.47 10.54
N LEU A 73 -4.08 1.39 11.22
CA LEU A 73 -3.81 1.69 12.63
C LEU A 73 -4.01 0.47 13.53
N LYS A 74 -5.06 -0.32 13.29
CA LYS A 74 -5.26 -1.59 14.00
C LYS A 74 -4.11 -2.56 13.75
N GLN A 75 -3.66 -2.71 12.50
CA GLN A 75 -2.52 -3.56 12.16
C GLN A 75 -1.24 -3.09 12.86
N LEU A 76 -0.97 -1.78 12.92
CA LEU A 76 0.15 -1.21 13.65
C LEU A 76 0.08 -1.51 15.17
N ASN A 77 -1.11 -1.42 15.76
CA ASN A 77 -1.30 -1.74 17.18
C ASN A 77 -1.19 -3.25 17.47
N THR A 78 -1.56 -4.10 16.50
CA THR A 78 -1.44 -5.55 16.61
C THR A 78 -0.01 -6.02 16.38
N TRP A 79 0.76 -5.31 15.55
CA TRP A 79 2.10 -5.73 15.11
C TRP A 79 3.04 -6.17 16.25
N PRO A 80 3.21 -5.44 17.37
CA PRO A 80 4.09 -5.87 18.47
C PRO A 80 3.67 -7.16 19.18
N HIS A 81 2.46 -7.65 18.92
CA HIS A 81 1.89 -8.86 19.52
C HIS A 81 1.99 -10.08 18.59
N LEU A 82 2.48 -9.90 17.36
CA LEU A 82 2.78 -11.00 16.46
C LEU A 82 4.13 -11.63 16.83
N THR A 83 4.28 -12.92 16.58
CA THR A 83 5.53 -13.65 16.90
C THR A 83 6.61 -13.29 15.88
N ASP A 84 7.86 -13.15 16.34
CA ASP A 84 9.03 -12.85 15.52
C ASP A 84 8.96 -11.56 14.68
N THR A 85 8.17 -10.58 15.15
CA THR A 85 8.16 -9.25 14.56
C THR A 85 9.15 -8.32 15.24
N GLU A 86 9.86 -7.55 14.43
CA GLU A 86 10.66 -6.44 14.93
C GLU A 86 9.88 -5.11 14.89
N PRO A 87 10.25 -4.08 15.68
CA PRO A 87 9.56 -2.79 15.69
C PRO A 87 9.46 -2.11 14.31
N VAL A 88 8.39 -1.34 14.12
CA VAL A 88 8.17 -0.52 12.91
C VAL A 88 7.99 0.95 13.31
N ASP A 89 8.40 1.84 12.42
CA ASP A 89 8.34 3.30 12.59
C ASP A 89 6.99 3.91 12.21
N GLY A 90 6.06 3.09 11.73
CA GLY A 90 4.72 3.51 11.33
C GLY A 90 4.18 2.71 10.15
N GLY A 91 3.19 3.27 9.46
CA GLY A 91 2.61 2.64 8.29
C GLY A 91 2.14 3.64 7.25
N ILE A 92 1.97 3.15 6.02
CA ILE A 92 1.52 3.92 4.86
C ILE A 92 0.41 3.14 4.16
N LEU A 93 -0.65 3.83 3.74
CA LEU A 93 -1.71 3.24 2.93
C LEU A 93 -1.57 3.69 1.48
N VAL A 94 -1.26 2.77 0.57
CA VAL A 94 -1.23 3.00 -0.87
C VAL A 94 -2.56 2.61 -1.48
N VAL A 95 -3.18 3.57 -2.18
CA VAL A 95 -4.52 3.41 -2.74
C VAL A 95 -4.51 3.58 -4.25
N ASN A 96 -4.92 2.56 -4.98
CA ASN A 96 -5.27 2.69 -6.38
C ASN A 96 -6.76 2.99 -6.52
N ARG A 97 -7.09 4.25 -6.80
CA ARG A 97 -8.46 4.73 -6.98
C ARG A 97 -8.84 4.78 -8.46
N GLN A 98 -10.11 4.53 -8.78
CA GLN A 98 -10.67 4.71 -10.13
C GLN A 98 -9.86 3.92 -11.18
N SER A 99 -9.50 2.68 -10.85
CA SER A 99 -8.67 1.82 -11.71
C SER A 99 -9.23 1.63 -13.13
N LYS A 100 -10.55 1.75 -13.30
CA LYS A 100 -11.26 1.68 -14.59
C LYS A 100 -11.13 2.96 -15.45
N LEU A 101 -10.68 4.07 -14.88
CA LEU A 101 -10.42 5.31 -15.62
C LEU A 101 -8.96 5.34 -16.11
N PRO A 102 -8.69 5.95 -17.27
CA PRO A 102 -7.33 6.30 -17.68
C PRO A 102 -6.64 7.14 -16.61
N ALA A 103 -5.33 6.96 -16.40
CA ALA A 103 -4.58 7.65 -15.34
C ALA A 103 -4.79 9.18 -15.35
N ALA A 104 -4.81 9.80 -16.53
CA ALA A 104 -5.03 11.24 -16.69
C ALA A 104 -6.43 11.74 -16.30
N ARG A 105 -7.39 10.83 -16.05
CA ARG A 105 -8.76 11.14 -15.63
C ARG A 105 -9.07 10.73 -14.19
N ARG A 106 -8.06 10.27 -13.45
CA ARG A 106 -8.22 9.88 -12.06
C ARG A 106 -8.04 11.09 -11.17
N ASP A 107 -8.87 11.18 -10.14
CA ASP A 107 -8.75 12.21 -9.11
C ASP A 107 -7.47 11.99 -8.30
N ALA A 108 -6.68 13.04 -8.12
CA ALA A 108 -5.51 13.02 -7.24
C ALA A 108 -5.91 13.03 -5.76
N GLU A 109 -7.06 13.63 -5.43
CA GLU A 109 -7.56 13.74 -4.07
C GLU A 109 -8.29 12.45 -3.64
N LEU A 110 -7.78 11.79 -2.60
CA LEU A 110 -8.33 10.54 -2.09
C LEU A 110 -9.55 10.75 -1.19
N TYR A 111 -9.52 11.77 -0.32
CA TYR A 111 -10.61 12.14 0.57
C TYR A 111 -11.00 13.59 0.32
N THR A 112 -12.22 13.82 -0.15
CA THR A 112 -12.77 15.17 -0.39
C THR A 112 -13.24 15.85 0.89
N ASP A 113 -13.36 15.09 1.99
CA ASP A 113 -13.61 15.62 3.33
C ASP A 113 -12.29 16.08 3.92
N ARG A 114 -12.07 17.40 3.88
CA ARG A 114 -10.81 18.01 4.30
C ARG A 114 -10.54 17.85 5.79
N VAL A 115 -11.57 17.93 6.65
CA VAL A 115 -11.42 17.76 8.10
C VAL A 115 -10.95 16.34 8.40
N PHE A 116 -11.54 15.35 7.71
CA PHE A 116 -11.09 13.97 7.81
C PHE A 116 -9.65 13.79 7.29
N ALA A 117 -9.33 14.35 6.13
CA ALA A 117 -8.00 14.23 5.53
C ALA A 117 -6.89 14.85 6.40
N GLU A 118 -7.14 16.00 7.01
CA GLU A 118 -6.21 16.69 7.92
C GLU A 118 -6.05 15.96 9.27
N ALA A 119 -7.03 15.15 9.66
CA ALA A 119 -6.99 14.36 10.90
C ALA A 119 -6.27 13.00 10.75
N LEU A 120 -5.82 12.62 9.55
CA LEU A 120 -5.15 11.35 9.30
C LEU A 120 -3.80 11.29 10.03
N THR A 121 -3.63 10.27 10.86
CA THR A 121 -2.39 10.01 11.61
C THR A 121 -1.42 9.10 10.85
N VAL A 122 -1.87 8.49 9.75
CA VAL A 122 -1.05 7.70 8.81
C VAL A 122 -1.15 8.31 7.43
N PRO A 123 -0.04 8.39 6.67
CA PRO A 123 -0.07 8.85 5.30
C PRO A 123 -0.90 7.91 4.41
N VAL A 124 -1.74 8.51 3.56
CA VAL A 124 -2.51 7.81 2.53
C VAL A 124 -2.12 8.39 1.17
N ILE A 125 -1.54 7.56 0.31
CA ILE A 125 -0.97 7.99 -0.98
C ILE A 125 -1.75 7.34 -2.12
N GLY A 126 -2.17 8.16 -3.08
CA GLY A 126 -2.80 7.68 -4.30
C GLY A 126 -1.76 7.17 -5.29
N SER A 127 -2.05 6.08 -6.00
CA SER A 127 -1.14 5.53 -7.02
C SER A 127 -0.92 6.46 -8.24
N THR A 128 -1.61 7.60 -8.30
CA THR A 128 -1.46 8.66 -9.31
C THR A 128 -0.57 9.80 -8.85
N CYS A 129 -0.23 9.85 -7.56
CA CYS A 129 0.66 10.85 -7.02
C CYS A 129 2.10 10.45 -7.39
N PRO A 130 2.85 11.26 -8.15
CA PRO A 130 4.27 11.02 -8.35
C PRO A 130 4.95 11.08 -6.98
N PHE A 131 5.69 10.03 -6.66
CA PHE A 131 6.52 9.92 -5.46
C PHE A 131 7.61 11.01 -5.47
N GLY A 132 7.25 12.25 -5.11
CA GLY A 132 8.19 13.32 -4.81
C GLY A 132 8.66 13.15 -3.38
N TRP A 133 9.76 12.43 -3.20
CA TRP A 133 10.40 12.19 -1.89
C TRP A 133 11.42 13.29 -1.61
#